data_AF-A0A3D5SDT1-F1
#
_entry.id   AF-A0A3D5SDT1-F1
#
_cell.length_a   1.000
_cell.length_b   1.000
_cell.length_c   1.000
_cell.angle_alpha   90.00
_cell.angle_beta   90.00
_cell.angle_gamma   90.00
#
_symmetry.space_group_name_H-M   'P 1'
#
loop_
_entity.id
_entity.type
_entity.pdbx_description
1 polymer ?
#
loop_
_entity_poly.entity_id
_entity_poly.type
_entity_poly.pdbx_seq_one_letter_code
_entity_poly.pdbx_strand_id
1 'polypeptide(L)'
;GATIVYRAREDNPIQRQVIDINVQSNATLEWFPLETIVHNHACFEATTIINMEANSHFCGWEITSLGLPAKEQLFTDGRFRQRYEIKIDGTTQFIDQININDSNRKALLNSKAGMQNYMINGFCVFGPVDNQQ
;
A
#
# COMPACT_ATOMS: atom_id res chain seq x y z
N GLY A 1 -13.25 -9.37 0.22
CA GLY A 1 -12.29 -10.39 0.69
C GLY A 1 -10.91 -9.77 0.71
N ALA A 2 -10.01 -10.27 1.54
CA ALA A 2 -8.61 -9.80 1.57
C ALA A 2 -7.92 -10.06 0.22
N THR A 3 -7.00 -9.18 -0.16
CA THR A 3 -6.11 -9.44 -1.30
C THR A 3 -5.04 -10.41 -0.83
N ILE A 4 -4.95 -11.59 -1.43
CA ILE A 4 -3.93 -12.59 -1.08
C ILE A 4 -3.04 -12.82 -2.30
N VAL A 5 -1.76 -12.54 -2.14
CA VAL A 5 -0.75 -12.66 -3.20
C VAL A 5 0.18 -13.82 -2.88
N TYR A 6 0.20 -14.81 -3.76
CA TYR A 6 0.99 -16.02 -3.59
C TYR A 6 2.39 -15.91 -4.21
N ARG A 7 3.21 -16.92 -3.92
CA ARG A 7 4.53 -17.13 -4.54
C ARG A 7 4.45 -16.96 -6.06
N ALA A 8 5.40 -16.22 -6.61
CA ALA A 8 5.57 -16.10 -8.06
C ALA A 8 6.14 -17.40 -8.66
N ARG A 9 5.92 -17.62 -9.96
CA ARG A 9 6.53 -18.74 -10.69
C ARG A 9 8.05 -18.59 -10.78
N GLU A 10 8.76 -19.62 -11.26
CA GLU A 10 10.24 -19.66 -11.29
C GLU A 10 10.87 -18.48 -12.04
N ASP A 11 10.18 -17.95 -13.06
CA ASP A 11 10.57 -16.76 -13.82
C ASP A 11 10.24 -15.42 -13.12
N ASN A 12 9.71 -15.48 -11.89
CA ASN A 12 9.30 -14.35 -11.04
C ASN A 12 8.45 -13.29 -11.75
N PRO A 13 7.35 -13.68 -12.45
CA PRO A 13 6.51 -12.73 -13.15
C PRO A 13 5.89 -11.76 -12.15
N ILE A 14 5.86 -10.48 -12.53
CA ILE A 14 5.23 -9.44 -11.71
C ILE A 14 3.73 -9.68 -11.69
N GLN A 15 3.19 -9.84 -10.49
CA GLN A 15 1.77 -9.77 -10.19
C GLN A 15 1.43 -8.30 -9.94
N ARG A 16 0.41 -7.76 -10.61
CA ARG A 16 0.09 -6.33 -10.53
C ARG A 16 -1.35 -6.09 -10.13
N GLN A 17 -1.53 -5.12 -9.23
CA GLN A 17 -2.81 -4.52 -8.90
C GLN A 17 -2.72 -3.01 -9.15
N VAL A 18 -3.73 -2.47 -9.84
CA VAL A 18 -3.89 -1.04 -10.04
C VAL A 18 -5.31 -0.65 -9.63
N ILE A 19 -5.41 0.31 -8.74
CA ILE A 19 -6.65 0.91 -8.28
C ILE A 19 -6.58 2.40 -8.64
N ASP A 20 -7.54 2.88 -9.42
CA ASP A 20 -7.68 4.28 -9.80
C ASP A 20 -9.10 4.71 -9.45
N ILE A 21 -9.23 5.65 -8.52
CA ILE A 21 -10.51 6.12 -8.00
C ILE A 21 -10.61 7.62 -8.26
N ASN A 22 -11.73 8.03 -8.87
CA ASN A 22 -12.06 9.43 -9.10
C ASN A 22 -13.16 9.85 -8.14
N VAL A 23 -12.85 10.81 -7.27
CA VAL A 23 -13.77 11.44 -6.31
C VAL A 23 -14.19 12.78 -6.88
N GLN A 24 -15.45 12.85 -7.29
CA GLN A 24 -16.03 14.02 -7.93
C GLN A 24 -16.19 15.19 -6.94
N SER A 25 -16.35 16.39 -7.49
CA SER A 25 -16.53 17.61 -6.70
C SER A 25 -17.67 17.47 -5.70
N ASN A 26 -17.44 17.88 -4.45
CA ASN A 26 -18.39 17.75 -3.32
C ASN A 26 -18.79 16.29 -2.97
N ALA A 27 -18.05 15.29 -3.42
CA ALA A 27 -18.25 13.90 -3.01
C ALA A 27 -17.30 13.49 -1.87
N THR A 28 -17.71 12.51 -1.09
CA THR A 28 -16.88 11.89 -0.06
C THR A 28 -16.64 10.43 -0.39
N LEU A 29 -15.39 9.99 -0.30
CA LEU A 29 -14.99 8.60 -0.44
C LEU A 29 -14.47 8.05 0.90
N GLU A 30 -15.08 6.95 1.35
CA GLU A 30 -14.55 6.08 2.39
C GLU A 30 -13.97 4.82 1.76
N TRP A 31 -12.65 4.63 1.86
CA TRP A 31 -11.91 3.52 1.26
C TRP A 31 -11.12 2.74 2.32
N PHE A 32 -11.71 1.65 2.79
CA PHE A 32 -11.15 0.79 3.83
C PHE A 32 -11.04 -0.65 3.36
N PRO A 33 -10.16 -0.97 2.39
CA PRO A 33 -9.96 -2.34 1.94
C PRO A 33 -9.50 -3.23 3.09
N LEU A 34 -9.81 -4.51 2.98
CA LEU A 34 -9.19 -5.51 3.85
C LEU A 34 -7.69 -5.60 3.55
N GLU A 35 -6.94 -6.12 4.51
CA GLU A 35 -5.49 -6.28 4.39
C GLU A 35 -5.04 -6.99 3.10
N THR A 36 -3.90 -6.54 2.57
CA THR A 36 -3.17 -7.24 1.52
C THR A 36 -2.13 -8.16 2.15
N ILE A 37 -2.24 -9.47 1.90
CA ILE A 37 -1.30 -10.47 2.40
C ILE A 37 -0.36 -10.87 1.27
N VAL A 38 0.93 -10.58 1.44
CA VAL A 38 1.98 -10.90 0.45
C VAL A 38 2.79 -12.08 0.96
N HIS A 39 2.56 -13.27 0.40
CA HIS A 39 3.30 -14.47 0.80
C HIS A 39 4.78 -14.41 0.41
N ASN A 40 5.61 -15.21 1.10
CA ASN A 40 7.02 -15.35 0.78
C ASN A 40 7.24 -15.78 -0.68
N HIS A 41 8.29 -15.26 -1.32
CA HIS A 41 8.60 -15.43 -2.75
C HIS A 41 7.55 -14.83 -3.71
N ALA A 42 6.63 -13.97 -3.26
CA ALA A 42 5.79 -13.21 -4.17
C ALA A 42 6.62 -12.16 -4.94
N CYS A 43 6.18 -11.79 -6.14
CA CYS A 43 6.71 -10.69 -6.93
C CYS A 43 5.52 -9.78 -7.25
N PHE A 44 5.32 -8.73 -6.46
CA PHE A 44 4.06 -7.98 -6.43
C PHE A 44 4.26 -6.47 -6.51
N GLU A 45 3.46 -5.83 -7.36
CA GLU A 45 3.33 -4.38 -7.47
C GLU A 45 1.87 -3.97 -7.24
N ALA A 46 1.64 -3.17 -6.20
CA ALA A 46 0.37 -2.51 -5.92
C ALA A 46 0.50 -1.00 -6.20
N THR A 47 -0.47 -0.46 -6.93
CA THR A 47 -0.59 0.99 -7.15
C THR A 47 -2.02 1.42 -6.87
N THR A 48 -2.19 2.39 -5.97
CA THR A 48 -3.48 3.03 -5.69
C THR A 48 -3.37 4.52 -5.93
N ILE A 49 -4.28 5.05 -6.75
CA ILE A 49 -4.36 6.47 -7.09
C ILE A 49 -5.75 6.96 -6.74
N ILE A 50 -5.81 7.97 -5.86
CA ILE A 50 -7.04 8.68 -5.51
C ILE A 50 -6.96 10.05 -6.18
N ASN A 51 -7.79 10.26 -7.20
CA ASN A 51 -7.93 11.52 -7.89
C ASN A 51 -9.14 12.25 -7.31
N MET A 52 -8.92 13.41 -6.72
CA MET A 52 -9.93 14.21 -6.03
C MET A 52 -10.12 15.54 -6.77
N GLU A 53 -11.37 15.98 -6.84
CA GLU A 53 -11.74 17.30 -7.34
C GLU A 53 -12.03 18.28 -6.19
N ALA A 54 -12.27 19.55 -6.52
CA ALA A 54 -12.62 20.60 -5.57
C ALA A 54 -13.72 20.21 -4.58
N ASN A 55 -13.53 20.56 -3.31
CA ASN A 55 -14.44 20.28 -2.19
C ASN A 55 -14.78 18.80 -1.98
N SER A 56 -14.01 17.87 -2.54
CA SER A 56 -14.16 16.45 -2.22
C SER A 56 -13.38 16.06 -0.97
N HIS A 57 -13.81 14.99 -0.32
CA HIS A 57 -13.21 14.47 0.91
C HIS A 57 -12.86 13.00 0.76
N PHE A 58 -11.76 12.61 1.40
CA PHE A 58 -11.26 11.25 1.39
C PHE A 58 -10.93 10.79 2.81
N CYS A 59 -11.29 9.54 3.07
CA CYS A 59 -11.06 8.85 4.32
C CYS A 59 -10.67 7.42 3.98
N GLY A 60 -9.45 7.00 4.32
CA GLY A 60 -9.06 5.63 4.00
C GLY A 60 -7.76 5.19 4.64
N TRP A 61 -7.48 3.90 4.47
CA TRP A 61 -6.26 3.28 4.94
C TRP A 61 -5.63 2.41 3.87
N GLU A 62 -4.42 1.95 4.15
CA GLU A 62 -3.86 0.82 3.47
C GLU A 62 -3.11 -0.05 4.48
N ILE A 63 -3.30 -1.37 4.41
CA ILE A 63 -2.69 -2.33 5.34
C ILE A 63 -2.12 -3.49 4.53
N THR A 64 -0.84 -3.76 4.73
CA THR A 64 -0.12 -4.87 4.09
C THR A 64 0.59 -5.73 5.12
N SER A 65 0.32 -7.04 5.08
CA SER A 65 1.07 -8.06 5.79
C SER A 65 2.10 -8.71 4.87
N LEU A 66 3.38 -8.62 5.23
CA LEU A 66 4.47 -9.30 4.56
C LEU A 66 4.68 -10.69 5.17
N GLY A 67 4.04 -11.68 4.56
CA GLY A 67 3.94 -13.05 5.05
C GLY A 67 2.75 -13.25 6.00
N LEU A 68 2.81 -14.31 6.80
CA LEU A 68 1.85 -14.63 7.87
C LEU A 68 2.58 -14.68 9.22
N PRO A 69 2.76 -13.52 9.89
CA PRO A 69 3.54 -13.44 11.13
C PRO A 69 3.03 -14.34 12.25
N ALA A 70 1.70 -14.47 12.39
CA ALA A 70 1.07 -15.35 13.38
C ALA A 70 1.35 -16.85 13.15
N LYS A 71 1.82 -17.24 11.96
CA LYS A 71 2.24 -18.60 11.62
C LYS A 71 3.75 -18.71 11.40
N GLU A 72 4.50 -17.67 11.76
CA GLU A 72 5.96 -17.57 11.55
C GLU A 72 6.38 -17.72 10.06
N GLN A 73 5.47 -17.51 9.11
CA GLN A 73 5.77 -17.57 7.69
C GLN A 73 6.15 -16.18 7.18
N LEU A 74 7.37 -15.75 7.46
CA LEU A 74 7.85 -14.40 7.14
C LEU A 74 8.17 -14.21 5.65
N PHE A 75 8.12 -12.96 5.18
CA PHE A 75 8.60 -12.58 3.85
C PHE A 75 10.12 -12.44 3.84
N THR A 76 10.82 -13.53 3.52
CA THR A 76 12.29 -13.58 3.48
C THR A 76 12.86 -13.39 2.07
N ASP A 77 12.04 -13.60 1.04
CA ASP A 77 12.42 -13.58 -0.37
C ASP A 77 11.24 -13.12 -1.25
N GLY A 78 11.51 -12.69 -2.49
CA GLY A 78 10.52 -12.11 -3.41
C GLY A 78 10.65 -10.58 -3.62
N ARG A 79 9.71 -9.92 -4.27
CA ARG A 79 9.73 -8.46 -4.44
C ARG A 79 8.37 -7.89 -4.10
N PHE A 80 8.35 -6.76 -3.41
CA PHE A 80 7.13 -6.06 -3.09
C PHE A 80 7.31 -4.57 -3.31
N ARG A 81 6.44 -3.98 -4.12
CA ARG A 81 6.33 -2.54 -4.27
C ARG A 81 4.89 -2.14 -4.05
N GLN A 82 4.67 -1.19 -3.15
CA GLN A 82 3.39 -0.52 -3.02
C GLN A 82 3.62 0.97 -3.23
N ARG A 83 2.76 1.58 -4.02
CA ARG A 83 2.69 3.02 -4.23
C ARG A 83 1.25 3.47 -4.01
N TYR A 84 1.08 4.46 -3.15
CA TYR A 84 -0.18 5.12 -2.92
C TYR A 84 -0.03 6.60 -3.23
N GLU A 85 -1.00 7.16 -3.95
CA GLU A 85 -0.96 8.56 -4.36
C GLU A 85 -2.34 9.20 -4.23
N ILE A 86 -2.40 10.38 -3.61
CA ILE A 86 -3.59 11.22 -3.57
C ILE A 86 -3.29 12.51 -4.33
N LYS A 87 -4.17 12.85 -5.27
CA LYS A 87 -4.09 14.06 -6.08
C LYS A 87 -5.35 14.87 -5.88
N ILE A 88 -5.21 16.18 -5.73
CA ILE A 88 -6.32 17.14 -5.75
C ILE A 88 -6.13 18.05 -6.95
N ASP A 89 -7.13 18.13 -7.82
CA ASP A 89 -7.12 18.91 -9.06
C ASP A 89 -5.84 18.67 -9.88
N GLY A 90 -5.47 17.40 -10.02
CA GLY A 90 -4.28 16.95 -10.75
C GLY A 90 -2.94 17.15 -10.04
N THR A 91 -2.91 17.81 -8.87
CA THR A 91 -1.69 18.03 -8.08
C THR A 91 -1.54 17.01 -6.98
N THR A 92 -0.40 16.31 -6.93
CA THR A 92 -0.12 15.33 -5.88
C THR A 92 0.02 15.98 -4.50
N GLN A 93 -0.82 15.57 -3.56
CA GLN A 93 -0.83 16.06 -2.19
C GLN A 93 -0.19 15.09 -1.20
N PHE A 94 -0.27 13.79 -1.49
CA PHE A 94 0.27 12.74 -0.64
C PHE A 94 0.81 11.58 -1.48
N ILE A 95 1.96 11.07 -1.07
CA ILE A 95 2.56 9.83 -1.59
C ILE A 95 3.00 8.99 -0.39
N ASP A 96 2.59 7.73 -0.38
CA ASP A 96 3.28 6.67 0.36
C ASP A 96 3.92 5.70 -0.62
N GLN A 97 5.14 5.26 -0.33
CA GLN A 97 5.81 4.27 -1.16
C GLN A 97 6.75 3.39 -0.35
N ILE A 98 6.54 2.08 -0.47
CA ILE A 98 7.45 1.05 0.02
C ILE A 98 7.94 0.22 -1.16
N ASN A 99 9.25 -0.05 -1.18
CA ASN A 99 9.90 -0.86 -2.20
C ASN A 99 10.89 -1.82 -1.56
N ILE A 100 10.58 -3.11 -1.62
CA ILE A 100 11.34 -4.21 -1.02
C ILE A 100 11.86 -5.09 -2.15
N ASN A 101 13.18 -5.19 -2.23
CA ASN A 101 13.88 -6.00 -3.22
C ASN A 101 15.17 -6.57 -2.62
N ASP A 102 15.88 -7.37 -3.43
CA ASP A 102 17.05 -8.13 -2.99
C ASP A 102 18.16 -7.26 -2.37
N SER A 103 18.30 -6.01 -2.83
CA SER A 103 19.37 -5.12 -2.35
C SER A 103 19.09 -4.47 -1.00
N ASN A 104 17.81 -4.33 -0.61
CA ASN A 104 17.43 -3.57 0.60
C ASN A 104 16.62 -4.38 1.62
N ARG A 105 16.07 -5.55 1.25
CA ARG A 105 15.11 -6.32 2.06
C ARG A 105 15.58 -6.51 3.50
N LYS A 106 16.78 -7.05 3.70
CA LYS A 106 17.31 -7.33 5.04
C LYS A 106 17.46 -6.06 5.87
N ALA A 107 17.91 -4.96 5.28
CA ALA A 107 18.06 -3.70 5.98
C ALA A 107 16.69 -3.10 6.34
N LEU A 108 15.74 -3.11 5.41
CA LEU A 108 14.41 -2.55 5.61
C LEU A 108 13.57 -3.37 6.61
N LEU A 109 13.58 -4.70 6.49
CA LEU A 109 12.75 -5.57 7.34
C LEU A 109 13.28 -5.69 8.77
N ASN A 110 14.61 -5.72 8.96
CA ASN A 110 15.20 -6.08 10.26
C ASN A 110 15.70 -4.88 11.06
N SER A 111 15.99 -3.73 10.43
CA SER A 111 16.57 -2.59 11.14
C SER A 111 15.53 -1.84 11.99
N LYS A 112 16.01 -1.15 13.03
CA LYS A 112 15.18 -0.31 13.90
C LYS A 112 14.57 0.91 13.20
N ALA A 113 15.21 1.40 12.13
CA ALA A 113 14.71 2.51 11.32
C ALA A 113 13.79 2.02 10.18
N GLY A 114 13.68 0.71 9.98
CA GLY A 114 12.73 0.07 9.10
C GLY A 114 11.62 -0.60 9.91
N MET A 115 11.32 -1.85 9.60
CA MET A 115 10.18 -2.56 10.18
C MET A 115 10.50 -3.24 11.52
N GLN A 116 11.76 -3.29 11.96
CA GLN A 116 12.18 -3.91 13.23
C GLN A 116 11.63 -5.34 13.43
N ASN A 117 11.51 -6.12 12.35
CA ASN A 117 10.89 -7.45 12.29
C ASN A 117 9.36 -7.51 12.51
N TYR A 118 8.68 -6.38 12.58
CA TYR A 118 7.21 -6.30 12.58
C TYR A 118 6.70 -6.18 11.15
N MET A 119 6.24 -7.28 10.56
CA MET A 119 5.97 -7.40 9.12
C MET A 119 4.62 -6.84 8.67
N ILE A 120 3.95 -6.03 9.50
CA ILE A 120 2.72 -5.34 9.14
C ILE A 120 3.07 -3.87 8.87
N ASN A 121 2.76 -3.41 7.66
CA ASN A 121 2.84 -2.01 7.28
C ASN A 121 1.42 -1.45 7.10
N GLY A 122 1.19 -0.23 7.51
CA GLY A 122 -0.05 0.45 7.18
C GLY A 122 -0.06 1.91 7.55
N PHE A 123 -0.98 2.64 6.95
CA PHE A 123 -1.23 4.04 7.22
C PHE A 123 -2.73 4.33 7.09
N CYS A 124 -3.16 5.46 7.65
CA CYS A 124 -4.48 6.04 7.39
C CYS A 124 -4.32 7.51 6.99
N VAL A 125 -5.17 7.97 6.08
CA VAL A 125 -5.20 9.36 5.62
C VAL A 125 -6.64 9.85 5.63
N PHE A 126 -6.83 11.05 6.15
CA PHE A 126 -8.10 11.74 6.23
C PHE A 126 -7.92 13.17 5.73
N GLY A 127 -8.83 13.62 4.88
CA GLY A 127 -8.91 15.01 4.47
C GLY A 127 -9.30 15.21 2.99
N PRO A 128 -9.17 16.42 2.46
CA PRO A 128 -8.77 17.64 3.17
C PRO A 128 -9.68 17.98 4.34
N VAL A 129 -9.17 18.62 5.37
CA VAL A 129 -10.00 19.17 6.45
C VAL A 129 -10.41 20.58 6.03
N ASP A 130 -11.71 20.86 6.03
CA ASP A 130 -12.19 22.21 5.73
C ASP A 130 -11.66 23.18 6.80
N ASN A 131 -10.97 24.23 6.37
CA ASN A 131 -10.60 25.31 7.27
C ASN A 131 -11.89 26.06 7.65
N GLN A 132 -12.34 25.90 8.90
CA GLN A 132 -13.34 26.81 9.45
C GLN A 132 -12.71 28.21 9.53
N GLN A 133 -13.22 29.15 8.75
CA GLN A 133 -13.00 30.59 8.95
C GLN A 133 -13.90 31.10 10.06
#